data_AF-A0A524K7F4-F1
#
_entry.id   AF-A0A524K7F4-F1
#
_cell.length_a   1.000
_cell.length_b   1.000
_cell.length_c   1.000
_cell.angle_alpha   90.00
_cell.angle_beta   90.00
_cell.angle_gamma   90.00
#
_symmetry.space_group_name_H-M   'P 1'
#
loop_
_entity.id
_entity.type
_entity.pdbx_description
1 polymer ?
#
loop_
_entity_poly.entity_id
_entity_poly.type
_entity_poly.pdbx_seq_one_letter_code
_entity_poly.pdbx_strand_id
1 'polypeptide(L)' 'MEISTTEVVRTVGRPRGNGQAHLEVSHNLEKQFGERIKHLRISVSMSQEELSFRSGLHRNYISDVERGRRN' A
#
# COMPACT_ATOMS: atom_id res chain seq x y z
N MET A 1 -54.50 15.55 -32.48
CA MET A 1 -55.00 14.44 -31.64
C MET A 1 -53.83 13.91 -30.86
N GLU A 2 -54.01 13.82 -29.54
CA GLU A 2 -53.22 13.08 -28.54
C GLU A 2 -51.77 13.55 -28.27
N ILE A 3 -51.67 14.51 -27.35
CA ILE A 3 -50.57 14.62 -26.38
C ILE A 3 -50.85 13.63 -25.23
N SER A 4 -49.99 12.63 -25.05
CA SER A 4 -50.01 11.67 -23.91
C SER A 4 -48.81 10.71 -24.10
N THR A 5 -47.97 10.29 -23.16
CA THR A 5 -47.97 10.34 -21.71
C THR A 5 -46.62 9.75 -21.26
N THR A 6 -45.98 10.40 -20.27
CA THR A 6 -45.06 9.83 -19.27
C THR A 6 -43.74 9.19 -19.72
N GLU A 7 -42.64 9.92 -19.50
CA GLU A 7 -41.34 9.34 -19.13
C GLU A 7 -41.51 8.42 -17.93
N VAL A 8 -41.57 7.11 -18.17
CA VAL A 8 -41.33 6.13 -17.11
C VAL A 8 -39.83 6.11 -16.88
N VAL A 9 -39.40 6.73 -15.78
CA VAL A 9 -38.09 6.54 -15.16
C VAL A 9 -37.88 5.02 -15.01
N ARG A 10 -37.18 4.41 -15.97
CA ARG A 10 -36.66 3.07 -15.82
C ARG A 10 -35.55 3.18 -14.80
N THR A 11 -35.86 2.76 -13.58
CA THR A 11 -34.88 2.48 -12.54
C THR A 11 -33.86 1.51 -13.13
N VAL A 12 -32.72 2.04 -13.57
CA VAL A 12 -31.55 1.23 -13.88
C VAL A 12 -31.18 0.57 -12.56
N GLY A 13 -31.46 -0.73 -12.45
CA GLY A 13 -31.09 -1.51 -11.28
C GLY A 13 -29.63 -1.28 -10.97
N ARG A 14 -29.32 -0.95 -9.72
CA ARG A 14 -27.94 -0.85 -9.22
C ARG A 14 -27.20 -2.12 -9.62
N PRO A 15 -26.02 -2.04 -10.26
CA PRO A 15 -25.24 -3.23 -10.54
C PRO A 15 -24.87 -3.89 -9.21
N ARG A 16 -25.46 -5.06 -8.93
CA ARG A 16 -24.94 -5.99 -7.94
C ARG A 16 -23.84 -6.78 -8.62
N GLY A 17 -22.62 -6.57 -8.16
CA GLY A 17 -21.43 -7.23 -8.69
C GLY A 17 -20.35 -6.20 -8.89
N ASN A 18 -19.53 -6.02 -7.85
CA ASN A 18 -18.26 -5.30 -7.92
C ASN A 18 -17.31 -6.11 -8.82
N GLY A 19 -17.51 -6.02 -10.13
CA GLY A 19 -16.65 -6.58 -11.17
C GLY A 19 -15.68 -5.51 -11.66
N GLN A 20 -14.92 -4.90 -10.75
CA GLN A 20 -13.64 -4.33 -11.12
C GLN A 20 -12.60 -5.35 -10.66
N ALA A 21 -12.12 -6.18 -11.58
CA ALA A 21 -10.87 -6.88 -11.39
C ALA A 21 -9.75 -5.82 -11.41
N HIS A 22 -9.63 -5.09 -10.29
CA HIS A 22 -8.45 -4.32 -10.03
C HIS A 22 -7.37 -5.36 -9.77
N LEU A 23 -6.47 -5.55 -10.73
CA LEU A 23 -5.17 -6.15 -10.47
C LEU A 23 -4.48 -5.19 -9.50
N GLU A 24 -4.77 -5.31 -8.21
CA GLU A 24 -3.93 -4.74 -7.17
C GLU A 24 -2.59 -5.45 -7.29
N VAL A 25 -1.70 -4.87 -8.08
CA VAL A 25 -0.29 -5.07 -7.83
C VAL A 25 -0.04 -4.31 -6.53
N SER A 26 -0.36 -4.97 -5.42
CA SER A 26 -0.11 -4.49 -4.07
C SER A 26 1.41 -4.43 -3.91
N HIS A 27 2.01 -3.39 -4.49
CA HIS A 27 3.40 -3.04 -4.29
C HIS A 27 3.47 -2.59 -2.84
N ASN A 28 3.80 -3.54 -1.98
CA ASN A 28 4.17 -3.23 -0.60
C ASN A 28 5.54 -2.53 -0.66
N LEU A 29 5.50 -1.23 -1.01
CA LEU A 29 6.67 -0.37 -1.21
C LEU A 29 7.47 -0.28 0.09
N GLU A 30 6.78 -0.29 1.22
CA GLU A 30 7.35 -0.29 2.56
C GLU A 30 8.21 -1.54 2.79
N LYS A 31 7.73 -2.71 2.37
CA LYS A 31 8.50 -3.97 2.46
C LYS A 31 9.72 -3.95 1.56
N GLN A 32 9.57 -3.52 0.30
CA GLN A 32 10.70 -3.43 -0.64
C GLN A 32 11.77 -2.45 -0.14
N PHE A 33 11.33 -1.32 0.41
CA PHE A 33 12.21 -0.33 1.03
C PHE A 33 12.95 -0.90 2.24
N GLY A 34 12.22 -1.55 3.16
CA GLY A 34 12.79 -2.19 4.34
C GLY A 34 13.82 -3.28 3.99
N GLU A 35 13.52 -4.10 2.98
CA GLU A 35 14.43 -5.12 2.45
C GLU A 35 15.69 -4.49 1.86
N ARG A 36 15.56 -3.38 1.13
CA ARG A 36 16.71 -2.66 0.56
C ARG A 36 17.62 -2.10 1.63
N ILE A 37 17.05 -1.48 2.68
CA ILE A 37 17.82 -0.99 3.84
C ILE A 37 18.58 -2.14 4.50
N LYS A 38 17.89 -3.25 4.79
CA LYS A 38 18.51 -4.43 5.41
C LYS A 38 19.65 -4.98 4.57
N HIS A 39 19.46 -5.10 3.25
CA HIS A 39 20.49 -5.58 2.32
C HIS A 39 21.73 -4.69 2.34
N LEU A 40 21.56 -3.37 2.23
CA LEU A 40 22.68 -2.43 2.27
C LEU A 40 23.41 -2.48 3.61
N ARG A 41 22.66 -2.49 4.72
CA ARG A 41 23.22 -2.58 6.07
C ARG A 41 24.09 -3.83 6.25
N ILE A 42 23.61 -5.00 5.81
CA ILE A 42 24.36 -6.26 5.90
C ILE A 42 25.57 -6.25 4.96
N SER A 43 25.46 -5.66 3.76
CA SER A 43 26.56 -5.59 2.79
C SER A 43 27.80 -4.83 3.32
N VAL A 44 27.59 -3.96 4.32
CA VAL A 44 28.66 -3.22 5.00
C VAL A 44 28.89 -3.72 6.43
N SER A 45 28.44 -4.94 6.76
CA SER A 45 28.60 -5.60 8.07
C SER A 45 28.07 -4.78 9.26
N MET A 46 27.01 -4.00 9.05
CA MET A 46 26.44 -3.12 10.07
C MET A 46 25.29 -3.80 10.81
N SER A 47 25.22 -3.63 12.14
CA SER A 47 24.08 -4.10 12.95
C SER A 47 22.94 -3.07 12.95
N GLN A 48 21.73 -3.47 13.36
CA GLN A 48 20.63 -2.50 13.55
C GLN A 48 20.96 -1.47 14.64
N GLU A 49 21.72 -1.87 15.66
CA GLU A 49 22.25 -0.99 16.71
C GLU A 49 23.21 0.06 16.12
N GLU A 50 24.14 -0.37 15.26
CA GLU A 50 25.10 0.53 14.63
C GLU A 50 24.41 1.50 13.65
N LEU A 51 23.43 1.02 12.87
CA LEU A 51 22.63 1.88 12.01
C LEU A 51 21.81 2.89 12.83
N SER A 52 21.27 2.47 13.98
CA SER A 52 20.54 3.32 14.92
C SER A 52 21.43 4.44 15.45
N PHE A 53 22.64 4.10 15.90
CA PHE A 53 23.62 5.07 16.36
C PHE A 53 24.00 6.09 15.27
N ARG A 54 24.30 5.61 14.05
CA ARG A 54 24.72 6.48 12.93
C ARG A 54 23.62 7.37 12.38
N SER A 55 22.37 6.88 12.35
CA SER A 55 21.23 7.63 11.80
C SER A 55 20.50 8.49 12.83
N GLY A 56 20.81 8.34 14.12
CA GLY A 56 20.06 8.99 15.20
C GLY A 56 18.64 8.44 15.39
N LEU A 57 18.28 7.35 14.70
CA LEU A 57 16.98 6.72 14.80
C LEU A 57 16.98 5.67 15.90
N HIS A 58 15.86 5.49 16.60
CA HIS A 58 15.74 4.43 17.59
C HIS A 58 15.81 3.05 16.93
N ARG A 59 16.57 2.10 17.51
CA ARG A 59 16.73 0.73 16.97
C ARG A 59 15.41 0.04 16.64
N ASN A 60 14.38 0.23 17.47
CA ASN A 60 13.04 -0.34 17.21
C ASN A 60 12.40 0.22 15.94
N TYR A 61 12.58 1.52 15.66
CA TYR A 61 12.08 2.13 14.43
C TYR A 61 12.76 1.52 13.21
N ILE A 62 14.09 1.34 13.25
CA ILE A 62 14.83 0.62 12.20
C ILE A 62 14.30 -0.81 12.02
N SER A 63 14.05 -1.51 13.12
CA SER A 63 13.48 -2.85 13.10
C SER A 63 12.09 -2.90 12.46
N ASP A 64 11.26 -1.88 12.70
CA ASP A 64 9.92 -1.78 12.12
C ASP A 64 9.97 -1.44 10.62
N VAL A 65 10.87 -0.52 10.23
CA VAL A 65 11.13 -0.15 8.82
C VAL A 65 11.64 -1.35 8.03
N GLU A 66 12.64 -2.08 8.54
CA GLU A 66 13.17 -3.28 7.85
C GLU A 66 12.14 -4.40 7.67
N ARG A 67 11.05 -4.37 8.43
CA ARG A 67 9.92 -5.32 8.31
C ARG A 67 8.75 -4.77 7.50
N GLY A 68 8.85 -3.56 6.95
CA GLY A 68 7.76 -2.90 6.22
C GLY A 68 6.56 -2.55 7.11
N ARG A 69 6.75 -2.40 8.43
CA ARG A 69 5.68 -2.02 9.37
C ARG A 69 5.54 -0.51 9.52
N ARG A 70 6.52 0.27 9.04
CA ARG A 70 6.56 1.74 9.08
C ARG A 70 7.32 2.28 7.87
N ASN A 71 6.85 3.40 7.32
CA ASN A 71 7.56 4.32 6.42
C ASN A 71 7.04 5.73 6.70
#